data_AF-A0ABD0ZZ89-F1
#
_entry.id   AF-A0ABD0ZZ89-F1
#
_cell.length_a   1.000
_cell.length_b   1.000
_cell.length_c   1.000
_cell.angle_alpha   90.00
_cell.angle_beta   90.00
_cell.angle_gamma   90.00
#
_symmetry.space_group_name_H-M   'P 1'
#
loop_
_entity.id
_entity.type
_entity.pdbx_description
1 polymer ?
#
loop_
_entity_poly.entity_id
_entity_poly.type
_entity_poly.pdbx_seq_one_letter_code
_entity_poly.pdbx_strand_id
1 'polypeptide(L)'
;MDRITNCRCAISKWKRRAECNSKTHIRKLKEKFDEENTIPALVNSDGVEQLTEGSKGEIAVDYFRSLFMSTKPVHATELLTGMELRVTETMNRELTKPLTSDEIWEAAFGIKSNKALRGDGMTGQFF
;
A
#
# COMPACT_ATOMS: atom_id res chain seq x y z
N MET A 1 35.81 -38.51 34.00
CA MET A 1 34.51 -38.38 34.70
C MET A 1 34.16 -36.94 35.03
N ASP A 2 35.14 -36.08 35.34
CA ASP A 2 34.89 -34.72 35.88
C ASP A 2 34.22 -33.74 34.91
N ARG A 3 34.47 -33.85 33.60
CA ARG A 3 33.82 -32.98 32.60
C ARG A 3 32.30 -33.13 32.59
N ILE A 4 31.81 -34.37 32.67
CA ILE A 4 30.36 -34.66 32.65
C ILE A 4 29.71 -34.14 33.93
N THR A 5 30.36 -34.33 35.08
CA THR A 5 29.90 -33.83 36.38
C THR A 5 29.84 -32.29 36.41
N ASN A 6 30.87 -31.62 35.88
CA ASN A 6 30.90 -30.16 35.79
C ASN A 6 29.80 -29.61 34.87
N CYS A 7 29.57 -30.23 33.71
CA CYS A 7 28.46 -29.84 32.83
C CYS A 7 27.10 -30.02 33.52
N ARG A 8 26.88 -31.13 34.22
CA ARG A 8 25.64 -31.38 34.98
C ARG A 8 25.42 -30.35 36.08
N CYS A 9 26.47 -29.97 36.80
CA CYS A 9 26.43 -28.92 37.81
C CYS A 9 26.11 -27.54 37.18
N ALA A 10 26.72 -27.21 36.04
CA ALA A 10 26.47 -25.96 35.32
C ALA A 10 25.02 -25.87 34.82
N ILE A 11 24.50 -26.92 34.19
CA ILE A 11 23.11 -26.99 33.70
C ILE A 11 22.12 -26.90 34.87
N SER A 12 22.40 -27.56 35.99
CA SER A 12 21.53 -27.50 37.18
C SER A 12 21.56 -26.13 37.86
N LYS A 13 22.68 -25.40 37.80
CA LYS A 13 22.75 -23.99 38.24
C LYS A 13 22.00 -23.08 37.27
N TRP A 14 22.14 -23.30 35.97
CA TRP A 14 21.42 -22.54 34.93
C TRP A 14 19.91 -22.73 35.04
N LYS A 15 19.41 -23.97 35.10
CA LYS A 15 17.96 -24.27 35.17
C LYS A 15 17.27 -23.67 36.40
N ARG A 16 18.01 -23.45 37.50
CA ARG A 16 17.51 -22.78 38.71
C ARG A 16 17.41 -21.26 38.58
N ARG A 17 18.19 -20.65 37.69
CA ARG A 17 18.27 -19.18 37.52
C ARG A 17 17.60 -18.70 36.24
N ALA A 18 17.60 -19.53 35.19
CA ALA A 18 17.00 -19.23 33.92
C ALA A 18 15.49 -19.40 34.01
N GLU A 19 14.74 -18.40 33.57
CA GLU A 19 13.30 -18.54 33.36
C GLU A 19 13.06 -19.37 32.10
N CYS A 20 13.06 -20.69 32.26
CA CYS A 20 12.73 -21.63 31.20
C CYS A 20 11.24 -21.62 30.83
N ASN A 21 10.42 -20.88 31.58
CA ASN A 21 9.02 -20.71 31.27
C ASN A 21 8.87 -19.61 30.20
N SER A 22 8.64 -20.02 28.97
CA SER A 22 8.45 -19.10 27.85
C SER A 22 7.33 -18.08 28.11
N LYS A 23 6.27 -18.45 28.83
CA LYS A 23 5.15 -17.55 29.16
C LYS A 23 5.59 -16.40 30.08
N THR A 24 6.46 -16.65 31.07
CA THR A 24 6.96 -15.57 31.94
C THR A 24 7.92 -14.65 31.20
N HIS A 25 8.77 -15.23 30.35
CA HIS A 25 9.70 -14.46 29.53
C HIS A 25 8.96 -13.55 28.53
N ILE A 26 7.97 -14.09 27.81
CA ILE A 26 7.13 -13.32 26.88
C ILE A 26 6.39 -12.20 27.61
N ARG A 27 5.88 -12.44 28.82
CA ARG A 27 5.21 -11.41 29.62
C ARG A 27 6.15 -10.24 29.94
N LYS A 28 7.35 -10.51 30.46
CA LYS A 28 8.34 -9.47 30.79
C LYS A 28 8.76 -8.66 29.56
N LEU A 29 8.93 -9.33 28.43
CA LEU A 29 9.23 -8.66 27.17
C LEU A 29 8.10 -7.74 26.72
N LYS A 30 6.84 -8.17 26.87
CA LYS A 30 5.67 -7.34 26.58
C LYS A 30 5.58 -6.13 27.51
N GLU A 31 5.71 -6.34 28.82
CA GLU A 31 5.71 -5.24 29.81
C GLU A 31 6.77 -4.19 29.47
N LYS A 32 8.00 -4.62 29.20
CA LYS A 32 9.08 -3.71 28.80
C LYS A 32 8.78 -3.01 27.46
N PHE A 33 8.23 -3.73 26.49
CA PHE A 33 7.89 -3.16 25.20
C PHE A 33 6.79 -2.09 25.32
N ASP A 34 5.75 -2.37 26.10
CA ASP A 34 4.64 -1.46 26.35
C ASP A 34 5.12 -0.20 27.09
N GLU A 35 6.05 -0.32 28.05
CA GLU A 35 6.67 0.83 28.72
C GLU A 35 7.46 1.74 27.77
N GLU A 36 8.21 1.16 26.82
CA GLU A 36 9.08 1.91 25.92
C GLU A 36 8.35 2.47 24.68
N ASN A 37 7.30 1.79 24.20
CA ASN A 37 6.68 2.08 22.90
C ASN A 37 5.25 2.62 22.99
N THR A 38 4.69 2.78 24.19
CA THR A 38 3.38 3.40 24.36
C THR A 38 3.47 4.90 24.08
N ILE A 39 2.69 5.36 23.10
CA ILE A 39 2.54 6.79 22.82
C ILE A 39 1.70 7.40 23.96
N PRO A 40 2.22 8.35 24.75
CA PRO A 40 1.52 8.85 25.93
C PRO A 40 0.23 9.61 25.59
N ALA A 41 0.27 10.47 24.58
CA ALA A 41 -0.87 11.26 24.13
C ALA A 41 -0.78 11.58 22.64
N LEU A 42 -1.93 11.78 22.00
CA LEU A 42 -2.05 12.34 20.65
C LEU A 42 -2.97 13.56 20.67
N VAL A 43 -2.70 14.52 19.81
CA VAL A 43 -3.51 15.75 19.68
C VAL A 43 -4.38 15.64 18.43
N ASN A 44 -5.68 15.88 18.56
CA ASN A 44 -6.61 15.87 17.44
C ASN A 44 -6.52 17.17 16.61
N SER A 45 -7.18 17.21 15.45
CA SER A 45 -7.29 18.40 14.58
C SER A 45 -7.84 19.65 15.29
N ASP A 46 -8.65 19.47 16.34
CA ASP A 46 -9.19 20.57 17.16
C ASP A 46 -8.21 21.07 18.24
N GLY A 47 -6.99 20.54 18.29
CA GLY A 47 -5.98 20.88 19.30
C GLY A 47 -6.22 20.25 20.67
N VAL A 48 -7.14 19.29 20.78
CA VAL A 48 -7.47 18.58 22.03
C VAL A 48 -6.57 17.36 22.19
N GLU A 49 -5.95 17.23 23.36
CA GLU A 49 -5.11 16.09 23.71
C GLU A 49 -5.95 14.88 24.17
N GLN A 50 -5.63 13.70 23.62
CA GLN A 50 -6.28 12.44 23.93
C GLN A 50 -5.28 11.42 24.47
N LEU A 51 -5.62 10.87 25.63
CA LEU A 51 -4.77 9.95 26.40
C LEU A 51 -5.21 8.49 26.28
N THR A 52 -6.44 8.24 25.80
CA THR A 52 -6.99 6.88 25.69
C THR A 52 -6.57 6.22 24.39
N GLU A 53 -6.31 4.90 24.42
CA GLU A 53 -5.90 4.14 23.23
C GLU A 53 -6.96 4.17 22.11
N GLY A 54 -8.25 4.14 22.48
CA GLY A 54 -9.35 4.24 21.51
C GLY A 54 -9.33 5.57 20.76
N SER A 55 -9.25 6.69 21.48
CA SER A 55 -9.21 8.02 20.88
C SER A 55 -7.91 8.28 20.11
N LYS A 56 -6.77 7.75 20.55
CA LYS A 56 -5.52 7.78 19.77
C LYS A 56 -5.66 7.05 18.43
N GLY A 57 -6.34 5.90 18.43
CA GLY A 57 -6.64 5.14 17.21
C GLY A 57 -7.51 5.94 16.24
N GLU A 58 -8.55 6.62 16.74
CA GLU A 58 -9.41 7.49 15.93
C GLU A 58 -8.62 8.66 15.32
N ILE A 59 -7.78 9.34 16.12
CA ILE A 59 -6.91 10.42 15.63
C ILE A 59 -5.97 9.92 14.52
N ALA A 60 -5.36 8.74 14.70
CA ALA A 60 -4.47 8.17 13.68
C ALA A 60 -5.23 7.87 12.38
N VAL A 61 -6.43 7.30 12.49
CA VAL A 61 -7.29 7.02 11.32
C VAL A 61 -7.63 8.30 10.59
N ASP A 62 -8.07 9.34 11.30
CA ASP A 62 -8.48 10.60 10.69
C ASP A 62 -7.30 11.35 10.07
N TYR A 63 -6.14 11.35 10.73
CA TYR A 63 -4.90 11.89 10.19
C TYR A 63 -4.51 11.22 8.87
N PHE A 64 -4.41 9.89 8.85
CA PHE A 64 -4.01 9.17 7.63
C PHE A 64 -5.09 9.21 6.54
N ARG A 65 -6.37 9.25 6.93
CA ARG A 65 -7.45 9.51 5.98
C ARG A 65 -7.24 10.86 5.31
N SER A 66 -7.02 11.93 6.07
CA SER A 66 -6.75 13.25 5.48
C SER A 66 -5.48 13.27 4.63
N LEU A 67 -4.44 12.54 5.03
CA LEU A 67 -3.15 12.51 4.34
C LEU A 67 -3.23 11.79 2.98
N PHE A 68 -3.93 10.66 2.93
CA PHE A 68 -4.01 9.81 1.73
C PHE A 68 -5.25 10.08 0.86
N MET A 69 -6.22 10.84 1.35
CA MET A 69 -7.31 11.30 0.50
C MET A 69 -6.83 12.40 -0.45
N SER A 70 -7.21 12.28 -1.72
CA SER A 70 -6.84 13.26 -2.74
C SER A 70 -7.42 14.63 -2.40
N THR A 71 -6.56 15.63 -2.32
CA THR A 71 -6.94 17.03 -2.23
C THR A 71 -7.55 17.58 -3.54
N LYS A 72 -7.68 16.73 -4.58
CA LYS A 72 -8.06 17.12 -5.96
C LYS A 72 -7.35 18.41 -6.38
N PRO A 73 -6.01 18.41 -6.44
CA PRO A 73 -5.28 19.62 -6.79
C PRO A 73 -5.77 20.13 -8.14
N VAL A 74 -6.29 21.36 -8.15
CA VAL A 74 -6.87 22.04 -9.33
C VAL A 74 -5.79 22.30 -10.40
N HIS A 75 -4.51 22.14 -10.05
CA HIS A 75 -3.35 22.41 -10.89
C HIS A 75 -2.37 21.22 -10.90
N ALA A 76 -2.78 20.10 -11.49
CA ALA A 76 -1.88 18.97 -11.77
C ALA A 76 -0.80 19.32 -12.84
N THR A 77 -0.88 20.51 -13.44
CA THR A 77 0.10 21.05 -14.40
C THR A 77 1.50 21.19 -13.78
N GLU A 78 1.62 21.47 -12.49
CA GLU A 78 2.93 21.53 -11.81
C GLU A 78 3.64 20.17 -11.81
N LEU A 79 2.90 19.05 -11.70
CA LEU A 79 3.47 17.69 -11.78
C LEU A 79 4.04 17.37 -13.17
N LEU A 80 3.57 18.08 -14.20
CA LEU A 80 4.03 17.92 -15.58
C LEU A 80 5.21 18.84 -15.92
N THR A 81 5.68 19.65 -14.96
CA THR A 81 6.82 20.55 -15.17
C THR A 81 8.08 19.75 -15.53
N GLY A 82 8.69 20.06 -16.68
CA GLY A 82 9.88 19.37 -17.17
C GLY A 82 9.61 18.11 -18.00
N MET A 83 8.34 17.70 -18.15
CA MET A 83 7.96 16.72 -19.16
C MET A 83 7.88 17.37 -20.53
N GLU A 84 8.43 16.72 -21.55
CA GLU A 84 8.28 17.16 -22.94
C GLU A 84 6.86 16.88 -23.41
N LEU A 85 6.19 17.89 -23.98
CA LEU A 85 4.85 17.73 -24.54
C LEU A 85 4.88 16.84 -25.79
N ARG A 86 4.32 15.63 -25.69
CA ARG A 86 4.29 14.65 -26.79
C ARG A 86 3.03 14.71 -27.64
N VAL A 87 1.91 15.12 -27.05
CA VAL A 87 0.62 15.20 -27.73
C VAL A 87 0.30 16.68 -27.92
N THR A 88 0.24 17.10 -29.19
CA THR A 88 -0.15 18.46 -29.52
C THR A 88 -1.66 18.65 -29.38
N GLU A 89 -2.11 19.88 -29.21
CA GLU A 89 -3.55 20.21 -29.14
C GLU A 89 -4.31 19.73 -30.37
N THR A 90 -3.68 19.81 -31.55
CA THR A 90 -4.26 19.29 -32.80
C THR A 90 -4.42 17.78 -32.77
N MET A 91 -3.41 17.04 -32.29
CA MET A 91 -3.52 15.58 -32.13
C MET A 91 -4.62 15.22 -31.13
N ASN A 92 -4.70 15.95 -30.02
CA ASN A 92 -5.74 15.71 -29.02
C ASN A 92 -7.13 15.93 -29.62
N ARG A 93 -7.35 17.05 -30.32
CA ARG A 93 -8.62 17.35 -30.99
C ARG A 93 -9.01 16.27 -32.00
N GLU A 94 -8.07 15.78 -32.81
CA GLU A 94 -8.34 14.70 -33.77
C GLU A 94 -8.65 13.37 -33.09
N LEU A 95 -8.00 13.05 -31.96
CA LEU A 95 -8.21 11.81 -31.21
C LEU A 95 -9.48 11.82 -30.37
N THR A 96 -9.96 13.00 -29.96
CA THR A 96 -11.17 13.15 -29.13
C THR A 96 -12.41 13.57 -29.92
N LYS A 97 -12.32 13.77 -31.23
CA LYS A 97 -13.46 14.17 -32.06
C LYS A 97 -14.51 13.04 -32.11
N PRO A 98 -15.80 13.36 -32.26
CA PRO A 98 -16.83 12.36 -32.50
C PRO A 98 -16.53 11.55 -33.77
N LEU A 99 -16.70 10.23 -33.69
CA LEU A 99 -16.53 9.34 -34.83
C LEU A 99 -17.64 9.54 -35.87
N THR A 100 -17.28 9.51 -37.14
CA THR A 100 -18.23 9.57 -38.26
C THR A 100 -18.60 8.17 -38.75
N SER A 101 -19.76 8.04 -39.40
CA SER A 101 -20.21 6.76 -39.97
C SER A 101 -19.25 6.24 -41.06
N ASP A 102 -18.64 7.14 -41.84
CA ASP A 102 -17.69 6.78 -42.88
C ASP A 102 -16.39 6.23 -42.28
N GLU A 103 -15.85 6.86 -41.23
CA GLU A 103 -14.68 6.34 -40.49
C GLU A 103 -14.96 4.96 -39.89
N ILE A 104 -16.18 4.73 -39.36
CA ILE A 104 -16.59 3.42 -38.83
C ILE A 104 -16.65 2.39 -39.97
N TRP A 105 -17.22 2.75 -41.11
CA TRP A 105 -17.27 1.88 -42.28
C TRP A 105 -15.85 1.49 -42.70
N GLU A 106 -15.01 2.48 -43.01
CA GLU A 106 -13.64 2.26 -43.47
C GLU A 106 -12.83 1.42 -42.48
N ALA A 107 -12.98 1.68 -41.18
CA ALA A 107 -12.31 0.89 -40.16
C ALA A 107 -12.82 -0.55 -40.08
N ALA A 108 -14.13 -0.77 -40.11
CA ALA A 108 -14.72 -2.11 -39.99
C ALA A 108 -14.25 -3.05 -41.11
N PHE A 109 -14.28 -2.57 -42.34
CA PHE A 109 -13.93 -3.37 -43.52
C PHE A 109 -12.47 -3.21 -43.96
N GLY A 110 -11.73 -2.26 -43.37
CA GLY A 110 -10.28 -2.18 -43.48
C GLY A 110 -9.56 -3.28 -42.71
N ILE A 111 -10.26 -4.01 -41.83
CA ILE A 111 -9.73 -5.17 -41.11
C ILE A 111 -9.55 -6.32 -42.11
N LYS A 112 -8.30 -6.70 -42.37
CA LYS A 112 -7.98 -7.89 -43.18
C LYS A 112 -8.63 -9.14 -42.56
N SER A 113 -9.58 -9.74 -43.28
CA SER A 113 -10.40 -10.87 -42.81
C SER A 113 -9.63 -12.14 -42.46
N ASN A 114 -8.37 -12.26 -42.92
CA ASN A 114 -7.50 -13.43 -42.68
C ASN A 114 -6.48 -13.24 -41.54
N LYS A 115 -6.59 -12.15 -40.75
CA LYS A 115 -5.71 -11.97 -39.59
C LYS A 115 -6.03 -12.96 -38.48
N ALA A 116 -5.00 -13.30 -37.70
CA ALA A 116 -5.10 -14.18 -36.56
C ALA A 116 -6.20 -13.71 -35.59
N LEU A 117 -6.92 -14.67 -35.01
CA LEU A 117 -7.97 -14.45 -34.03
C LEU A 117 -7.43 -13.63 -32.85
N ARG A 118 -8.15 -12.58 -32.48
CA ARG A 118 -7.88 -11.84 -31.24
C ARG A 118 -8.41 -12.69 -30.05
N GLY A 119 -8.08 -12.29 -28.82
CA GLY A 119 -8.52 -13.01 -27.61
C GLY A 119 -10.04 -13.16 -27.44
N ASP A 120 -10.82 -12.45 -28.26
CA ASP A 120 -12.29 -12.55 -28.37
C ASP A 120 -12.77 -13.68 -29.30
N GLY A 121 -11.87 -14.31 -30.06
CA GLY A 121 -12.20 -15.41 -30.98
C GLY A 121 -12.97 -14.99 -32.24
N MET A 122 -13.03 -13.69 -32.57
CA MET A 122 -13.73 -13.19 -33.76
C MET A 122 -12.75 -12.86 -34.90
N THR A 123 -13.15 -13.13 -36.14
CA THR A 123 -12.43 -12.71 -37.35
C THR A 123 -13.07 -11.46 -37.95
N GLY A 124 -12.35 -10.74 -38.80
CA GLY A 124 -12.92 -9.65 -39.59
C GLY A 124 -13.95 -10.09 -40.65
N GLN A 125 -14.40 -11.34 -40.65
CA GLN A 125 -15.57 -11.79 -41.44
C GLN A 125 -16.88 -11.67 -40.64
N PHE A 126 -16.80 -11.48 -39.32
CA PHE A 126 -17.97 -11.38 -38.46
C PHE A 126 -18.65 -10.00 -38.54
N PHE A 127 -17.87 -8.96 -38.79
CA PHE A 127 -18.29 -7.56 -38.91
C PHE A 127 -18.41 -7.16 -40.38
#